data_AF-K9DAG8-F1
#
_entry.id   AF-K9DAG8-F1
#
_cell.length_a   1.000
_cell.length_b   1.000
_cell.length_c   1.000
_cell.angle_alpha   90.00
_cell.angle_beta   90.00
_cell.angle_gamma   90.00
#
_symmetry.space_group_name_H-M   'P 1'
#
loop_
_entity.id
_entity.type
_entity.pdbx_description
1 polymer ?
#
loop_
_entity_poly.entity_id
_entity_poly.type
_entity_poly.pdbx_seq_one_letter_code
_entity_poly.pdbx_strand_id
1 'polypeptide(L)'
;MAHNKQFALIDKEGKERFAAIINGTYQIGKDRKRTPSNIDDFARAILIEGEDGRFVRADGTKPGILKFLGKHDYEAIAYRLHPDLADRLGIPSEGTR
;
A
#
# COMPACT_ATOMS: atom_id res chain seq x y z
N MET A 1 -9.12 -8.85 -9.79
CA MET A 1 -7.74 -8.33 -9.73
C MET A 1 -7.02 -9.03 -8.57
N ALA A 2 -5.79 -9.49 -8.76
CA ALA A 2 -4.99 -10.05 -7.67
C ALA A 2 -4.51 -8.94 -6.70
N HIS A 3 -4.42 -9.26 -5.42
CA HIS A 3 -3.95 -8.33 -4.39
C HIS A 3 -3.20 -9.07 -3.28
N ASN A 4 -2.24 -8.39 -2.65
CA ASN A 4 -1.51 -8.91 -1.51
C ASN A 4 -2.20 -8.48 -0.19
N LYS A 5 -2.51 -9.44 0.68
CA LYS A 5 -3.17 -9.21 1.98
C LYS A 5 -2.20 -8.90 3.13
N GLN A 6 -0.90 -9.05 2.90
CA GLN A 6 0.16 -8.75 3.86
C GLN A 6 0.36 -7.26 4.08
N PHE A 7 -0.13 -6.40 3.17
CA PHE A 7 -0.07 -4.95 3.33
C PHE A 7 -1.41 -4.33 2.92
N ALA A 8 -1.99 -3.59 3.85
CA ALA A 8 -3.18 -2.78 3.62
C ALA A 8 -2.92 -1.33 4.07
N LEU A 9 -3.44 -0.40 3.27
CA LEU A 9 -3.74 0.94 3.73
C LEU A 9 -5.20 1.02 4.15
N ILE A 10 -5.49 1.82 5.16
CA ILE A 10 -6.84 2.07 5.65
C ILE A 10 -7.20 3.49 5.25
N ASP A 11 -8.25 3.65 4.45
CA ASP A 11 -8.67 4.96 3.98
C ASP A 11 -9.56 5.70 4.99
N LYS A 12 -9.98 6.93 4.62
CA LYS A 12 -10.84 7.79 5.45
C LYS A 12 -12.20 7.18 5.79
N GLU A 13 -12.65 6.17 5.04
CA GLU A 13 -13.89 5.42 5.31
C GLU A 13 -13.64 4.26 6.29
N GLY A 14 -12.42 4.10 6.80
CA GLY A 14 -11.99 2.98 7.63
C GLY A 14 -11.90 1.66 6.86
N LYS A 15 -11.82 1.72 5.51
CA LYS A 15 -11.81 0.52 4.67
C LYS A 15 -10.39 0.14 4.29
N GLU A 16 -10.10 -1.15 4.39
CA GLU A 16 -8.84 -1.70 3.88
C GLU A 16 -8.74 -1.57 2.36
N ARG A 17 -7.53 -1.26 1.92
CA ARG A 17 -7.07 -1.14 0.55
C ARG A 17 -5.79 -1.95 0.45
N PHE A 18 -5.81 -3.03 -0.31
CA PHE A 18 -4.71 -3.97 -0.46
C PHE A 18 -3.81 -3.63 -1.63
N ALA A 19 -2.52 -3.92 -1.50
CA ALA A 19 -1.55 -3.70 -2.57
C ALA A 19 -1.96 -4.46 -3.84
N ALA A 20 -2.18 -3.74 -4.94
CA ALA A 20 -2.62 -4.32 -6.20
C ALA A 20 -1.47 -5.05 -6.89
N ILE A 21 -1.71 -6.28 -7.35
CA ILE A 21 -0.75 -7.04 -8.15
C ILE A 21 -1.17 -6.94 -9.61
N ILE A 22 -0.34 -6.28 -10.42
CA ILE A 22 -0.56 -6.03 -11.85
C ILE A 22 0.60 -6.68 -12.61
N ASN A 23 0.29 -7.68 -13.44
CA ASN A 23 1.29 -8.42 -14.21
C ASN A 23 2.45 -8.95 -13.33
N GLY A 24 2.13 -9.43 -12.12
CA GLY A 24 3.13 -9.97 -11.17
C GLY A 24 3.96 -8.92 -10.43
N THR A 25 3.66 -7.62 -10.59
CA THR A 25 4.38 -6.52 -9.93
C THR A 25 3.42 -5.61 -9.17
N TYR A 26 3.96 -4.80 -8.27
CA TYR A 26 3.26 -3.70 -7.63
C TYR A 26 3.55 -2.40 -8.38
N GLN A 27 2.60 -1.47 -8.42
CA GLN A 27 2.78 -0.19 -9.10
C GLN A 27 2.96 0.94 -8.09
N ILE A 28 4.10 1.62 -8.16
CA ILE A 28 4.37 2.89 -7.47
C ILE A 28 4.11 4.04 -8.43
N GLY A 29 3.42 5.09 -7.97
CA GLY A 29 3.06 6.24 -8.77
C GLY A 29 1.87 6.00 -9.69
N LYS A 30 1.15 7.08 -10.03
CA LYS A 30 0.09 7.08 -11.04
C LYS A 30 0.56 6.56 -12.41
N ASP A 31 1.76 6.95 -12.83
CA ASP A 31 2.33 6.66 -14.16
C ASP A 31 3.38 5.53 -14.15
N ARG A 32 3.26 4.57 -13.22
CA ARG A 32 4.21 3.43 -13.08
C ARG A 32 5.66 3.87 -12.96
N LYS A 33 5.92 4.85 -12.09
CA LYS A 33 7.27 5.37 -11.79
C LYS A 33 8.25 4.25 -11.43
N ARG A 34 7.80 3.26 -10.65
CA ARG A 34 8.53 2.04 -10.30
C ARG A 34 7.57 0.84 -10.25
N THR A 35 8.07 -0.35 -10.57
CA THR A 35 7.29 -1.60 -10.55
C THR A 35 7.99 -2.73 -9.78
N PRO A 36 8.10 -2.63 -8.44
CA PRO A 36 8.73 -3.69 -7.65
C PRO A 36 7.98 -5.03 -7.78
N SER A 37 8.72 -6.13 -7.77
CA SER A 37 8.18 -7.49 -7.88
C SER A 37 7.87 -8.12 -6.52
N ASN A 38 8.38 -7.53 -5.42
CA ASN A 38 8.16 -8.02 -4.06
C ASN A 38 7.40 -6.98 -3.21
N ILE A 39 6.73 -7.47 -2.17
CA ILE A 39 5.88 -6.65 -1.31
C ILE A 39 6.68 -5.78 -0.36
N ASP A 40 7.89 -6.19 0.00
CA ASP A 40 8.80 -5.47 0.90
C ASP A 40 9.21 -4.11 0.32
N ASP A 41 9.72 -4.11 -0.91
CA ASP A 41 10.10 -2.89 -1.63
C ASP A 41 8.91 -1.97 -1.84
N PHE A 42 7.74 -2.56 -2.12
CA PHE A 42 6.51 -1.79 -2.26
C PHE A 42 6.09 -1.14 -0.93
N ALA A 43 6.02 -1.90 0.16
CA ALA A 43 5.64 -1.39 1.47
C ALA A 43 6.63 -0.35 2.00
N ARG A 44 7.94 -0.56 1.79
CA ARG A 44 9.00 0.41 2.09
C ARG A 44 8.79 1.73 1.34
N ALA A 45 8.52 1.66 0.04
CA ALA A 45 8.30 2.86 -0.76
C ALA A 45 7.12 3.70 -0.24
N ILE A 46 6.02 3.04 0.18
CA ILE A 46 4.83 3.74 0.66
C ILE A 46 4.99 4.27 2.08
N LEU A 47 5.49 3.44 3.00
CA LEU A 47 5.48 3.74 4.45
C LEU A 47 6.74 4.46 4.94
N ILE A 48 7.86 4.34 4.24
CA ILE A 48 9.16 4.91 4.67
C ILE A 48 9.60 6.00 3.69
N GLU A 49 9.55 5.74 2.38
CA GLU A 49 9.97 6.72 1.36
C GLU A 49 8.87 7.76 1.04
N GLY A 50 7.63 7.50 1.48
CA GLY A 50 6.51 8.40 1.30
C GLY A 50 6.06 8.57 -0.15
N GLU A 51 6.11 7.48 -0.92
CA GLU A 51 5.58 7.41 -2.28
C GLU A 51 4.11 7.01 -2.29
N ASP A 52 3.43 7.22 -3.42
CA ASP A 52 2.08 6.72 -3.67
C ASP A 52 2.10 5.38 -4.41
N GLY A 53 1.06 4.58 -4.22
CA GLY A 53 0.99 3.23 -4.76
C GLY A 53 -0.41 2.86 -5.21
N ARG A 54 -0.50 1.78 -6.00
CA ARG A 54 -1.76 1.25 -6.50
C ARG A 54 -2.35 0.24 -5.52
N PHE A 55 -3.58 0.51 -5.06
CA PHE A 55 -4.30 -0.35 -4.13
C PHE A 55 -5.72 -0.66 -4.62
N VAL A 56 -6.27 -1.80 -4.21
CA VAL A 56 -7.65 -2.24 -4.49
C VAL A 56 -8.42 -2.51 -3.21
N ARG A 57 -9.74 -2.41 -3.25
CA ARG A 57 -10.60 -2.88 -2.14
C ARG A 57 -10.61 -4.42 -2.10
N ALA A 58 -11.03 -4.99 -0.97
CA ALA A 58 -11.21 -6.44 -0.78
C ALA A 58 -12.13 -7.08 -1.83
N ASP A 59 -13.15 -6.35 -2.25
CA ASP A 59 -14.14 -6.77 -3.26
C ASP A 59 -13.57 -6.78 -4.70
N GLY A 60 -12.31 -6.38 -4.88
CA GLY A 60 -11.64 -6.37 -6.19
C GLY A 60 -12.08 -5.22 -7.11
N THR A 61 -12.78 -4.21 -6.58
CA THR A 61 -13.14 -2.99 -7.32
C THR A 61 -11.91 -2.25 -7.85
N LYS A 62 -12.15 -1.33 -8.79
CA LYS A 62 -11.11 -0.66 -9.60
C LYS A 62 -10.03 -0.05 -8.69
N PRO A 63 -8.75 -0.30 -9.01
CA PRO A 63 -7.65 0.17 -8.18
C PRO A 63 -7.56 1.69 -8.16
N GLY A 64 -7.33 2.25 -6.97
CA GLY A 64 -7.01 3.65 -6.73
C GLY A 64 -5.52 3.84 -6.47
N ILE A 65 -5.05 5.07 -6.63
CA ILE A 65 -3.76 5.48 -6.11
C ILE A 65 -3.98 5.96 -4.68
N LEU A 66 -3.21 5.43 -3.73
CA LEU A 66 -3.24 5.85 -2.33
C LEU A 66 -1.83 6.18 -1.85
N LYS A 67 -1.79 7.08 -0.87
CA LYS A 67 -0.56 7.54 -0.22
C LYS A 67 -0.76 7.53 1.30
N PHE A 68 0.26 7.10 2.04
CA PHE A 68 0.25 7.17 3.50
C PHE A 68 0.90 8.45 4.02
N LEU A 69 2.10 8.79 3.54
CA LEU A 69 2.84 9.98 3.95
C LEU A 69 2.62 11.19 3.02
N GLY A 70 2.22 12.32 3.57
CA GLY A 70 2.12 13.62 2.87
C GLY A 70 0.69 14.12 2.62
N LYS A 71 0.55 15.40 2.27
CA LYS A 71 -0.74 16.10 2.10
C LYS A 71 -1.28 15.99 0.67
N HIS A 72 -2.00 14.94 0.34
CA HIS A 72 -2.78 14.84 -0.91
C HIS A 72 -4.10 14.16 -0.63
N ASP A 73 -5.20 14.60 -1.25
CA ASP A 73 -6.58 14.19 -0.93
C ASP A 73 -6.86 12.67 -0.88
N TYR A 74 -5.98 11.84 -1.45
CA TYR A 74 -6.01 10.36 -1.43
C TYR A 74 -5.30 9.73 -0.20
N GLU A 75 -5.52 10.30 0.99
CA GLU A 75 -4.82 9.88 2.22
C GLU A 75 -5.41 8.60 2.80
N ALA A 76 -4.55 7.60 2.96
CA ALA A 76 -4.75 6.59 3.98
C ALA A 76 -4.52 7.22 5.36
N ILE A 77 -5.39 6.91 6.32
CA ILE A 77 -5.29 7.38 7.71
C ILE A 77 -4.54 6.39 8.60
N ALA A 78 -4.40 5.15 8.16
CA ALA A 78 -3.67 4.11 8.86
C ALA A 78 -3.12 3.06 7.89
N TYR A 79 -2.27 2.17 8.39
CA TYR A 79 -1.79 1.00 7.69
C TYR A 79 -1.84 -0.24 8.57
N ARG A 80 -1.86 -1.40 7.92
CA ARG A 80 -1.69 -2.72 8.52
C ARG A 80 -0.70 -3.54 7.69
N LEU A 81 0.23 -4.17 8.38
CA LEU A 81 1.21 -5.11 7.85
C LEU A 81 1.02 -6.48 8.49
N HIS A 82 1.35 -7.52 7.75
CA HIS A 82 1.62 -8.83 8.35
C HIS A 82 2.85 -8.71 9.28
N PRO A 83 2.87 -9.37 10.46
CA PRO A 83 3.99 -9.29 11.40
C PRO A 83 5.35 -9.54 10.75
N ASP A 84 5.52 -10.61 9.96
CA ASP A 84 6.78 -10.90 9.26
C ASP A 84 7.21 -9.80 8.27
N LEU A 85 6.26 -9.07 7.69
CA LEU A 85 6.58 -7.93 6.81
C LEU A 85 6.97 -6.71 7.64
N ALA A 86 6.28 -6.47 8.76
CA ALA A 86 6.60 -5.40 9.70
C ALA A 86 8.02 -5.58 10.28
N ASP A 87 8.36 -6.79 10.71
CA ASP A 87 9.68 -7.15 11.24
C ASP A 87 10.79 -6.93 10.20
N ARG A 88 10.57 -7.34 8.94
CA ARG A 88 11.52 -7.12 7.84
C ARG A 88 11.71 -5.64 7.51
N LEU A 89 10.68 -4.81 7.71
CA LEU A 89 10.74 -3.36 7.50
C LEU A 89 11.24 -2.59 8.73
N GLY A 90 11.27 -3.21 9.91
CA GLY A 90 11.68 -2.57 11.16
C GLY A 90 10.68 -1.50 11.65
N ILE A 91 9.39 -1.67 11.36
CA ILE A 91 8.31 -0.76 11.78
C ILE A 91 7.17 -1.53 12.45
N PRO A 92 6.31 -0.88 13.26
CA PRO A 92 5.14 -1.54 13.84
C PRO A 92 4.25 -2.20 12.77
N SER A 93 3.54 -3.26 13.14
CA SER A 93 2.60 -3.94 12.23
C SER A 93 1.37 -3.08 11.91
N GLU A 94 1.09 -2.07 12.70
CA GLU A 94 -0.01 -1.14 12.51
C GLU A 94 0.44 0.27 12.89
N GLY A 95 -0.09 1.27 12.19
CA GLY A 95 0.17 2.66 12.54
C GLY A 95 -0.88 3.59 11.95
N THR A 96 -1.08 4.71 12.64
CA THR A 96 -2.03 5.77 12.27
C THR A 96 -1.27 7.05 11.96
N ARG A 97 -1.93 7.97 11.26
CA ARG A 97 -1.44 9.33 11.01
C ARG A 97 -2.14 10.35 11.90
#